data_AF-A0A9W6WU13-F1
#
_entry.id   AF-A0A9W6WU13-F1
#
_cell.length_a   1.000
_cell.length_b   1.000
_cell.length_c   1.000
_cell.angle_alpha   90.00
_cell.angle_beta   90.00
_cell.angle_gamma   90.00
#
_symmetry.space_group_name_H-M   'P 1'
#
loop_
_entity.id
_entity.type
_entity.pdbx_description
1 polymer ?
#
loop_
_entity_poly.entity_id
_entity_poly.type
_entity_poly.pdbx_seq_one_letter_code
_entity_poly.pdbx_strand_id
1 'polypeptide(L)'
;MNLRATVASSFASLACANAAVIDHDAVVPFAQPTPTATLQTLAVKFKPQICIANGCHPYPAVGKKDGNASGGLKPTGSQSSGCTGSSLGSQIYGRAVEYGLLVPRKVGQGVGGHSRLEILAKLYLQNIHSRVSRK
;
A
#
# COMPACT_ATOMS: atom_id res chain seq x y z
N MET A 1 46.29 21.39 33.18
CA MET A 1 44.92 21.88 33.49
C MET A 1 44.52 22.81 32.35
N ASN A 2 43.48 22.64 31.53
CA ASN A 2 42.29 21.79 31.59
C ASN A 2 41.73 21.59 30.17
N LEU A 3 41.41 20.34 29.82
CA LEU A 3 40.67 19.98 28.60
C LEU A 3 39.17 19.96 28.95
N ARG A 4 38.39 20.89 28.41
CA ARG A 4 36.92 20.86 28.52
C ARG A 4 36.32 20.53 27.16
N ALA A 5 36.24 19.24 26.87
CA ALA A 5 35.46 18.73 25.75
C ALA A 5 34.03 18.46 26.26
N THR A 6 33.09 19.32 25.90
CA THR A 6 31.66 19.08 26.11
C THR A 6 31.12 18.23 24.96
N VAL A 7 30.82 16.97 25.23
CA VAL A 7 30.13 16.08 24.28
C VAL A 7 28.62 16.37 24.38
N ALA A 8 28.04 16.91 23.31
CA ALA A 8 26.60 17.09 23.19
C ALA A 8 25.99 15.86 22.50
N SER A 9 25.34 14.99 23.26
CA SER A 9 24.62 13.81 22.76
C SER A 9 23.27 14.24 22.19
N SER A 10 23.10 14.18 20.86
CA SER A 10 21.82 14.43 20.19
C SER A 10 20.92 13.18 20.27
N PHE A 11 19.91 13.21 21.13
CA PHE A 11 18.80 12.25 21.09
C PHE A 11 17.86 12.63 19.95
N ALA A 12 17.82 11.83 18.89
CA ALA A 12 16.81 11.96 17.85
C ALA A 12 15.46 11.45 18.38
N SER A 13 14.51 12.35 18.60
CA SER A 13 13.16 12.02 19.04
C SER A 13 12.45 11.15 17.99
N LEU A 14 12.08 9.92 18.35
CA LEU A 14 11.16 9.11 17.55
C LEU A 14 9.74 9.69 17.71
N ALA A 15 9.27 10.42 16.71
CA ALA A 15 7.86 10.79 16.63
C ALA A 15 7.03 9.55 16.29
N CYS A 16 6.18 9.11 17.23
CA CYS A 16 5.16 8.11 16.95
C CYS A 16 4.04 8.74 16.12
N ALA A 17 3.87 8.28 14.88
CA ALA A 17 2.68 8.60 14.09
C ALA A 17 1.47 7.88 14.71
N ASN A 18 0.48 8.64 15.20
CA ASN A 18 -0.79 8.10 15.70
C ASN A 18 -1.81 8.12 14.56
N ALA A 19 -2.01 6.98 13.92
CA ALA A 19 -3.08 6.79 12.94
C ALA A 19 -4.42 6.54 13.65
N ALA A 20 -5.46 7.29 13.28
CA ALA A 20 -6.82 7.09 13.78
C ALA A 20 -7.62 6.16 12.87
N VAL A 21 -8.74 5.63 13.39
CA VAL A 21 -9.80 5.04 12.58
C VAL A 21 -10.85 6.12 12.33
N ILE A 22 -11.18 6.38 11.07
CA ILE A 22 -12.10 7.44 10.64
C ILE A 22 -13.22 6.88 9.76
N ASP A 23 -14.24 7.68 9.50
CA ASP A 23 -15.36 7.28 8.63
C ASP A 23 -14.89 6.87 7.24
N HIS A 24 -15.57 5.88 6.63
CA HIS A 24 -15.11 5.23 5.41
C HIS A 24 -15.09 6.18 4.20
N ASP A 25 -15.93 7.21 4.22
CA ASP A 25 -16.06 8.26 3.20
C ASP A 25 -15.19 9.49 3.47
N ALA A 26 -14.55 9.58 4.64
CA ALA A 26 -13.63 10.65 5.00
C ALA A 26 -12.17 10.35 4.64
N VAL A 27 -11.86 9.11 4.24
CA VAL A 27 -10.51 8.72 3.88
C VAL A 27 -10.12 9.31 2.52
N VAL A 28 -9.12 10.19 2.51
CA VAL A 28 -8.60 10.80 1.26
C VAL A 28 -7.65 9.82 0.55
N PRO A 29 -7.90 9.46 -0.72
CA PRO A 29 -7.04 8.54 -1.47
C PRO A 29 -5.67 9.15 -1.79
N PHE A 30 -4.71 8.28 -2.12
CA PHE A 30 -3.41 8.68 -2.63
C PHE A 30 -3.50 8.96 -4.13
N ALA A 31 -2.95 10.09 -4.58
CA ALA A 31 -2.72 10.30 -6.00
C ALA A 31 -1.78 9.22 -6.54
N GLN A 32 -2.08 8.67 -7.72
CA GLN A 32 -1.21 7.69 -8.38
C GLN A 32 0.13 8.38 -8.69
N PRO A 33 1.26 7.92 -8.12
CA PRO A 33 2.54 8.56 -8.36
C PRO A 33 3.01 8.31 -9.80
N THR A 34 3.82 9.22 -10.33
CA THR A 34 4.54 9.00 -11.60
C THR A 34 5.56 7.87 -11.41
N PRO A 35 5.50 6.77 -12.18
CA PRO A 35 6.44 5.67 -12.04
C PRO A 35 7.88 6.11 -12.34
N THR A 36 8.82 5.75 -11.45
CA THR A 36 10.26 6.03 -11.62
C THR A 36 11.09 4.77 -11.86
N ALA A 37 10.53 3.58 -11.62
CA ALA A 37 11.19 2.30 -11.78
C ALA A 37 10.40 1.35 -12.70
N THR A 38 11.10 0.43 -13.37
CA THR A 38 10.51 -0.54 -14.31
C THR A 38 9.34 -1.32 -13.71
N LEU A 39 9.46 -1.82 -12.48
CA LEU A 39 8.38 -2.52 -11.79
C LEU A 39 7.14 -1.64 -11.55
N GLN A 40 7.33 -0.36 -11.24
CA GLN A 40 6.21 0.58 -11.05
C GLN A 40 5.53 0.89 -12.37
N THR A 41 6.30 1.10 -13.45
CA THR A 41 5.76 1.32 -14.78
C THR A 41 4.91 0.14 -15.23
N LEU A 42 5.39 -1.08 -14.97
CA LEU A 42 4.65 -2.29 -15.31
C LEU A 42 3.42 -2.48 -14.41
N ALA A 43 3.52 -2.18 -13.11
CA ALA A 43 2.37 -2.19 -12.20
C ALA A 43 1.26 -1.23 -12.65
N VAL A 44 1.61 -0.03 -13.13
CA VAL A 44 0.64 0.93 -13.69
C VAL A 44 0.11 0.47 -15.04
N LYS A 45 0.97 -0.06 -15.91
CA LYS A 45 0.59 -0.57 -17.24
C LYS A 45 -0.42 -1.72 -17.15
N PHE A 46 -0.25 -2.62 -16.18
CA PHE A 46 -1.12 -3.77 -15.96
C PHE A 46 -2.20 -3.52 -14.89
N LYS A 47 -2.58 -2.25 -14.66
CA LYS A 47 -3.69 -1.91 -13.79
C LYS A 47 -4.99 -2.52 -14.35
N PRO A 48 -5.71 -3.35 -13.59
CA PRO A 48 -6.90 -4.01 -14.07
C PRO A 48 -8.06 -3.02 -14.21
N GLN A 49 -9.00 -3.34 -15.08
CA GLN A 49 -10.34 -2.79 -15.01
C GLN A 49 -11.17 -3.67 -14.07
N ILE A 50 -11.95 -3.04 -13.20
CA ILE A 50 -12.84 -3.74 -12.28
C ILE A 50 -14.28 -3.29 -12.55
N CYS A 51 -15.16 -4.25 -12.81
CA CYS A 51 -16.59 -4.02 -12.91
C CYS A 51 -17.25 -4.53 -11.62
N ILE A 52 -17.95 -3.66 -10.92
CA ILE A 52 -18.67 -4.01 -9.69
C ILE A 52 -20.10 -4.31 -10.08
N ALA A 53 -20.43 -5.59 -10.22
CA ALA A 53 -21.78 -6.02 -10.56
C ALA A 53 -22.76 -5.83 -9.39
N ASN A 54 -22.29 -6.07 -8.16
CA ASN A 54 -23.04 -5.93 -6.92
C ASN A 54 -22.08 -5.61 -5.76
N GLY A 55 -22.61 -5.04 -4.68
CA GLY A 55 -21.83 -4.74 -3.47
C GLY A 55 -21.18 -3.36 -3.48
N CYS A 56 -20.16 -3.19 -2.65
CA CYS A 56 -19.47 -1.92 -2.48
C CYS A 56 -18.47 -1.63 -3.61
N HIS A 57 -18.42 -0.37 -4.03
CA HIS A 57 -17.35 0.14 -4.87
C HIS A 57 -16.04 0.23 -4.07
N PRO A 58 -14.86 0.32 -4.71
CA PRO A 58 -13.60 0.48 -4.00
C PRO A 58 -13.51 1.84 -3.29
N TYR A 59 -13.22 1.82 -1.99
CA TYR A 59 -12.91 2.98 -1.15
C TYR A 59 -11.45 2.91 -0.69
N PRO A 60 -10.80 4.05 -0.41
CA PRO A 60 -9.48 4.07 0.20
C PRO A 60 -9.53 3.49 1.61
N ALA A 61 -8.64 2.51 1.87
CA ALA A 61 -8.53 1.86 3.17
C ALA A 61 -7.66 2.67 4.15
N VAL A 62 -6.71 3.45 3.61
CA VAL A 62 -5.77 4.27 4.38
C VAL A 62 -5.63 5.63 3.71
N GLY A 63 -5.59 6.69 4.52
CA GLY A 63 -5.52 8.07 4.09
C GLY A 63 -4.09 8.61 3.96
N LYS A 64 -3.92 9.62 3.10
CA LYS A 64 -2.62 10.21 2.76
C LYS A 64 -1.88 10.86 3.93
N LYS A 65 -2.57 11.63 4.77
CA LYS A 65 -1.95 12.64 5.64
C LYS A 65 -1.34 12.06 6.91
N ASP A 66 -2.02 11.11 7.54
CA ASP A 66 -1.67 10.63 8.89
C ASP A 66 -1.73 9.09 9.00
N GLY A 67 -1.90 8.38 7.88
CA GLY A 67 -2.08 6.93 7.88
C GLY A 67 -3.41 6.50 8.51
N ASN A 68 -4.37 7.41 8.67
CA ASN A 68 -5.71 7.09 9.18
C ASN A 68 -6.33 5.97 8.36
N ALA A 69 -6.95 5.00 9.03
CA ALA A 69 -7.60 3.86 8.41
C ALA A 69 -9.11 4.07 8.34
N SER A 70 -9.74 3.51 7.30
CA SER A 70 -11.19 3.41 7.20
C SER A 70 -11.76 2.54 8.33
N GLY A 71 -12.79 3.02 9.02
CA GLY A 71 -13.59 2.24 9.96
C GLY A 71 -14.56 1.27 9.28
N GLY A 72 -14.69 1.35 7.96
CA GLY A 72 -15.60 0.54 7.18
C GLY A 72 -17.07 0.88 7.45
N LEU A 73 -17.94 -0.02 7.00
CA LEU A 73 -19.38 0.06 7.22
C LEU A 73 -19.84 -1.13 8.05
N LYS A 74 -20.82 -0.90 8.92
CA LYS A 74 -21.56 -2.01 9.55
C LYS A 74 -22.35 -2.74 8.45
N PRO A 75 -22.40 -4.09 8.47
CA PRO A 75 -23.07 -4.88 7.44
C PRO A 75 -24.59 -4.88 7.64
N THR A 76 -25.20 -3.71 7.52
CA THR A 76 -26.65 -3.48 7.66
C THR A 76 -27.19 -2.85 6.39
N GLY A 77 -28.46 -3.14 6.05
CA GLY A 77 -29.07 -2.66 4.82
C GLY A 77 -28.75 -3.52 3.60
N SER A 78 -28.87 -2.94 2.40
CA SER A 78 -28.59 -3.63 1.14
C SER A 78 -27.07 -3.80 0.91
N GLN A 79 -26.70 -4.69 -0.02
CA GLN A 79 -25.30 -5.01 -0.33
C GLN A 79 -24.42 -3.80 -0.71
N SER A 80 -25.03 -2.71 -1.18
CA SER A 80 -24.35 -1.48 -1.61
C SER A 80 -24.71 -0.27 -0.75
N SER A 81 -25.45 -0.45 0.35
CA SER A 81 -25.94 0.65 1.17
C SER A 81 -24.77 1.42 1.78
N GLY A 82 -24.65 2.71 1.46
CA GLY A 82 -23.59 3.58 1.95
C GLY A 82 -22.21 3.42 1.28
N CYS A 83 -22.07 2.55 0.25
CA CYS A 83 -20.79 2.27 -0.39
C CYS A 83 -20.84 2.20 -1.93
N THR A 84 -21.66 3.04 -2.56
CA THR A 84 -21.79 3.11 -4.02
C THR A 84 -20.68 3.91 -4.71
N GLY A 85 -19.74 4.47 -3.95
CA GLY A 85 -18.58 5.19 -4.49
C GLY A 85 -18.19 6.37 -3.60
N SER A 86 -16.88 6.51 -3.34
CA SER A 86 -16.37 7.64 -2.56
C SER A 86 -16.44 8.93 -3.35
N SER A 87 -16.96 10.01 -2.73
CA SER A 87 -16.92 11.36 -3.30
C SER A 87 -15.50 11.90 -3.43
N LEU A 88 -14.56 11.38 -2.65
CA LEU A 88 -13.14 11.72 -2.68
C LEU A 88 -12.35 10.91 -3.72
N GLY A 89 -12.99 9.94 -4.37
CA GLY A 89 -12.38 9.04 -5.35
C GLY A 89 -12.06 7.65 -4.80
N SER A 90 -11.91 6.70 -5.72
CA SER A 90 -11.58 5.30 -5.42
C SER A 90 -10.07 5.05 -5.32
N GLN A 91 -9.70 3.94 -4.69
CA GLN A 91 -8.30 3.51 -4.56
C GLN A 91 -8.15 2.03 -4.91
N ILE A 92 -7.06 1.71 -5.62
CA ILE A 92 -6.57 0.34 -5.82
C ILE A 92 -5.12 0.31 -5.32
N TYR A 93 -4.74 -0.79 -4.68
CA TYR A 93 -3.38 -1.02 -4.20
C TYR A 93 -2.75 -2.16 -4.99
N GLY A 94 -1.50 -1.96 -5.44
CA GLY A 94 -0.74 -2.95 -6.18
C GLY A 94 0.60 -3.24 -5.50
N ARG A 95 1.00 -4.51 -5.50
CA ARG A 95 2.34 -4.94 -5.07
C ARG A 95 2.96 -5.78 -6.18
N ALA A 96 4.11 -5.34 -6.66
CA ALA A 96 4.89 -6.06 -7.66
C ALA A 96 6.19 -6.55 -7.01
N VAL A 97 6.57 -7.78 -7.34
CA VAL A 97 7.85 -8.37 -7.00
C VAL A 97 8.36 -9.09 -8.24
N GLU A 98 9.67 -9.10 -8.44
CA GLU A 98 10.27 -10.06 -9.36
C GLU A 98 10.19 -11.44 -8.71
N TYR A 99 9.58 -12.38 -9.42
CA TYR A 99 9.58 -13.77 -8.99
C TYR A 99 10.52 -14.55 -9.89
N GLY A 100 11.64 -15.03 -9.33
CA GLY A 100 12.49 -15.96 -10.04
C GLY A 100 11.77 -17.30 -10.17
N LEU A 101 11.62 -17.82 -11.39
CA LEU A 101 11.33 -19.24 -11.55
C LEU A 101 12.46 -19.98 -10.83
N LEU A 102 12.14 -20.95 -9.96
CA LEU A 102 13.14 -21.80 -9.32
C LEU A 102 13.83 -22.67 -10.37
N VAL A 103 14.74 -22.10 -11.15
CA VAL A 103 15.90 -22.83 -11.65
C VAL A 103 16.92 -22.81 -10.51
N PRO A 104 17.42 -23.97 -10.04
CA PRO A 104 18.42 -23.99 -8.99
C PRO A 104 19.60 -23.13 -9.44
N ARG A 105 19.79 -21.96 -8.80
CA ARG A 105 20.99 -21.17 -9.00
C ARG A 105 22.16 -22.03 -8.53
N LYS A 106 22.95 -22.53 -9.48
CA LYS A 106 24.36 -22.76 -9.19
C LYS A 106 24.89 -21.45 -8.61
N VAL A 107 25.36 -21.50 -7.37
CA VAL A 107 26.12 -20.42 -6.76
C VAL A 107 27.43 -20.34 -7.55
N GLY A 108 27.50 -19.38 -8.49
CA GLY A 108 28.63 -19.18 -9.38
C GLY A 108 28.51 -17.84 -10.10
N GLN A 109 29.59 -17.08 -10.06
CA GLN A 109 29.73 -15.68 -10.45
C GLN A 109 29.37 -15.37 -11.92
N GLY A 110 28.96 -14.11 -12.18
CA GLY A 110 29.27 -13.43 -13.44
C GLY A 110 28.10 -13.15 -14.41
N VAL A 111 27.92 -11.84 -14.68
CA VAL A 111 27.50 -11.19 -15.93
C VAL A 111 26.20 -11.61 -16.67
N GLY A 112 25.30 -10.63 -16.83
CA GLY A 112 24.45 -10.50 -18.02
C GLY A 112 23.38 -11.55 -18.24
N GLY A 113 22.38 -11.63 -17.37
CA GLY A 113 21.17 -12.43 -17.61
C GLY A 113 20.04 -11.56 -18.13
N HIS A 114 19.56 -11.78 -19.35
CA HIS A 114 18.28 -11.25 -19.82
C HIS A 114 17.16 -11.80 -18.94
N SER A 115 16.80 -11.07 -17.89
CA SER A 115 15.65 -11.35 -17.05
C SER A 115 14.40 -11.17 -17.90
N ARG A 116 13.85 -12.26 -18.44
CA ARG A 116 12.47 -12.26 -18.95
C ARG A 116 11.58 -11.91 -17.75
N LEU A 117 11.21 -10.64 -17.65
CA LEU A 117 10.32 -10.09 -16.62
C LEU A 117 8.92 -10.67 -16.80
N GLU A 118 8.70 -11.91 -16.35
CA GLU A 118 7.35 -12.40 -16.09
C GLU A 118 6.88 -11.78 -14.78
N ILE A 119 6.35 -10.56 -14.86
CA ILE A 119 5.71 -9.90 -13.74
C ILE A 119 4.35 -10.56 -13.55
N LEU A 120 4.30 -11.57 -12.69
CA LEU A 120 3.07 -11.98 -12.05
C LEU A 120 2.68 -10.89 -11.04
N ALA A 121 1.96 -9.87 -11.52
CA ALA A 121 1.30 -8.90 -10.66
C ALA A 121 0.16 -9.64 -9.93
N LYS A 122 0.47 -10.27 -8.79
CA LYS A 122 -0.57 -10.63 -7.82
C LYS A 122 -1.12 -9.33 -7.26
N LEU A 123 -2.24 -8.86 -7.82
CA LEU A 123 -3.13 -7.92 -7.15
C LEU A 123 -3.69 -8.63 -5.91
N TYR A 124 -2.92 -8.59 -4.84
CA TYR A 124 -3.43 -8.90 -3.53
C TYR A 124 -4.30 -7.70 -3.13
N LEU A 125 -5.62 -7.80 -3.35
CA LEU A 125 -6.57 -6.99 -2.60
C LEU A 125 -6.37 -7.34 -1.12
N GLN A 126 -5.42 -6.67 -0.49
CA GLN A 126 -5.09 -6.90 0.90
C GLN A 126 -6.29 -6.42 1.70
N ASN A 127 -7.12 -7.37 2.14
CA ASN A 127 -8.09 -7.17 3.22
C ASN A 127 -7.30 -6.68 4.45
N ILE A 128 -7.22 -5.35 4.62
CA ILE A 128 -6.57 -4.70 5.78
C ILE A 128 -7.34 -4.99 7.10
N HIS A 129 -8.47 -5.70 7.03
CA HIS A 129 -9.25 -6.15 8.19
C HIS A 129 -8.48 -6.98 9.23
N SER A 130 -7.31 -7.54 8.94
CA SER A 130 -6.61 -8.43 9.90
C SER A 130 -5.72 -7.74 10.94
N ARG A 131 -5.44 -6.43 10.86
CA ARG A 131 -4.55 -5.74 11.83
C ARG A 131 -5.22 -4.77 12.79
N VAL A 132 -6.51 -4.47 12.62
CA VAL A 132 -7.25 -3.59 13.55
C VAL A 132 -7.93 -4.38 14.69
N SER A 133 -8.11 -5.70 14.54
CA SER A 133 -8.75 -6.57 15.57
C SER A 133 -7.79 -7.13 16.64
N ARG A 134 -6.55 -6.61 16.74
CA ARG A 134 -5.64 -6.90 17.86
C ARG A 134 -5.26 -5.61 18.58
N LYS A 135 -6.25 -4.98 19.19
CA LYS A 135 -6.11 -4.14 20.39
C LYS A 135 -7.35 -4.31 21.24
#